data_AF-A0A653DGJ6-F1
#
_entry.id   AF-A0A653DGJ6-F1
#
_cell.length_a   1.000
_cell.length_b   1.000
_cell.length_c   1.000
_cell.angle_alpha   90.00
_cell.angle_beta   90.00
_cell.angle_gamma   90.00
#
_symmetry.space_group_name_H-M   'P 1'
#
loop_
_entity.id
_entity.type
_entity.pdbx_description
1 polymer ?
#
loop_
_entity_poly.entity_id
_entity_poly.type
_entity_poly.pdbx_seq_one_letter_code
_entity_poly.pdbx_strand_id
1 'polypeptide(L)'
;MSVAQFLEGLPSYNENNFTKFHVDNNNRSPLKRPSVYVPTKDFPSEQIIVTEKTSILLKYIQQHWDKKVNTCVKKRDSNTQSDEPVRKRARTDYNREGL
;
A
#
# COMPACT_ATOMS: atom_id res chain seq x y z
N MET A 1 33.30 -10.95 -4.44
CA MET A 1 32.14 -11.42 -5.23
C MET A 1 32.00 -10.53 -6.44
N SER A 2 31.77 -11.09 -7.62
CA SER A 2 31.56 -10.29 -8.85
C SER A 2 30.08 -9.90 -8.98
N VAL A 3 29.81 -8.83 -9.73
CA VAL A 3 28.42 -8.41 -10.05
C VAL A 3 27.68 -9.51 -10.82
N ALA A 4 28.36 -10.26 -11.68
CA ALA A 4 27.76 -11.38 -12.42
C ALA A 4 27.25 -12.47 -11.47
N GLN A 5 28.05 -12.85 -10.47
CA GLN A 5 27.67 -13.85 -9.46
C GLN A 5 26.51 -13.38 -8.58
N PHE A 6 26.35 -12.07 -8.39
CA PHE A 6 25.19 -11.48 -7.71
C PHE A 6 23.91 -11.51 -8.56
N LEU A 7 24.03 -11.53 -9.90
CA LEU A 7 22.92 -11.54 -10.84
C LEU A 7 22.53 -12.95 -11.31
N GLU A 8 23.19 -13.99 -10.80
CA GLU A 8 22.82 -15.38 -11.06
C GLU A 8 21.51 -15.75 -10.33
N GLY A 9 20.68 -16.60 -10.95
CA GLY A 9 19.47 -17.14 -10.33
C GLY A 9 18.28 -16.18 -10.23
N LEU A 10 18.22 -15.12 -11.04
CA LEU A 10 17.05 -14.24 -11.09
C LEU A 10 15.76 -15.01 -11.45
N PRO A 11 14.61 -14.65 -10.86
CA PRO A 11 13.35 -15.34 -11.15
C PRO A 11 12.98 -15.30 -12.64
N SER A 12 12.59 -16.45 -13.18
CA SER A 12 12.03 -16.60 -14.51
C SER A 12 10.65 -17.23 -14.42
N TYR A 13 9.62 -16.48 -14.78
CA TYR A 13 8.25 -17.04 -14.86
C TYR A 13 8.09 -17.97 -16.06
N ASN A 14 8.82 -17.69 -17.15
CA ASN A 14 8.87 -18.52 -18.36
C ASN A 14 10.17 -18.22 -19.10
N GLU A 15 11.00 -19.25 -19.24
CA GLU A 15 12.31 -19.19 -19.89
C GLU A 15 12.22 -18.69 -21.34
N ASN A 16 11.08 -18.90 -22.01
CA ASN A 16 10.90 -18.51 -23.41
C ASN A 16 10.55 -17.02 -23.62
N ASN A 17 10.23 -16.27 -22.56
CA ASN A 17 9.71 -14.90 -22.70
C ASN A 17 10.65 -13.95 -23.45
N PHE A 18 11.97 -14.16 -23.34
CA PHE A 18 12.98 -13.26 -23.89
C PHE A 18 13.99 -13.94 -24.82
N THR A 19 13.90 -15.26 -25.04
CA THR A 19 14.87 -16.01 -25.86
C THR A 19 14.88 -15.59 -27.33
N LYS A 20 13.77 -15.04 -27.83
CA LYS A 20 13.61 -14.57 -29.22
C LYS A 20 13.65 -13.05 -29.37
N PHE A 21 13.94 -12.32 -28.29
CA PHE A 21 13.97 -10.86 -28.33
C PHE A 21 15.22 -10.38 -29.11
N HIS A 22 15.01 -9.59 -30.17
CA HIS A 22 16.08 -9.05 -31.01
C HIS A 22 15.93 -7.53 -31.15
N VAL A 23 16.96 -6.79 -30.75
CA VAL A 23 16.94 -5.31 -30.77
C VAL A 23 17.05 -4.76 -32.19
N ASP A 24 17.84 -5.40 -33.06
CA ASP A 24 18.08 -4.92 -34.44
C ASP A 24 17.06 -5.38 -35.48
N ASN A 25 15.97 -6.07 -35.07
CA ASN A 25 14.88 -6.29 -36.01
C ASN A 25 14.25 -4.92 -36.28
N ASN A 26 14.51 -4.40 -37.48
CA ASN A 26 14.49 -3.01 -37.95
C ASN A 26 13.11 -2.30 -37.81
N ASN A 27 12.57 -2.23 -36.60
CA ASN A 27 11.27 -1.67 -36.29
C ASN A 27 11.37 -0.16 -36.02
N ARG A 28 11.96 0.59 -36.97
CA ARG A 28 11.70 2.03 -37.15
C ARG A 28 10.35 2.27 -37.83
N SER A 29 9.38 1.40 -37.57
CA SER A 29 8.05 1.45 -38.14
C SER A 29 7.09 2.11 -37.15
N PRO A 30 6.22 3.05 -37.58
CA PRO A 30 5.21 3.68 -36.72
C PRO A 30 4.18 2.70 -36.15
N LEU A 31 4.25 1.41 -36.52
CA LEU A 31 3.39 0.32 -36.03
C LEU A 31 3.65 -0.11 -34.57
N LYS A 32 4.64 0.45 -33.86
CA LYS A 32 4.94 0.06 -32.46
C LYS A 32 3.98 0.57 -31.39
N ARG A 33 3.05 1.47 -31.73
CA ARG A 33 2.05 1.89 -30.73
C ARG A 33 1.05 0.75 -30.56
N PRO A 34 0.84 0.23 -29.35
CA PRO A 34 -0.25 -0.70 -29.09
C PRO A 34 -1.56 -0.11 -29.66
N SER A 35 -2.36 -0.94 -30.30
CA SER A 35 -3.67 -0.53 -30.79
C SER A 35 -4.50 0.02 -29.63
N VAL A 36 -5.18 1.13 -29.85
CA VAL A 36 -6.07 1.70 -28.84
C VAL A 36 -7.28 0.79 -28.68
N TYR A 37 -7.60 0.41 -27.45
CA TYR A 37 -8.83 -0.32 -27.14
C TYR A 37 -10.03 0.62 -27.29
N VAL A 38 -10.97 0.27 -28.16
CA VAL A 38 -12.24 0.98 -28.36
C VAL A 38 -13.36 0.07 -27.84
N PRO A 39 -13.94 0.35 -26.65
CA PRO A 39 -15.05 -0.44 -26.13
C PRO A 39 -16.28 -0.32 -27.04
N THR A 40 -16.86 -1.45 -27.45
CA THR A 40 -18.08 -1.50 -28.29
C THR A 40 -19.30 -2.03 -27.55
N LYS A 41 -19.12 -2.51 -26.33
CA LYS A 41 -20.15 -3.09 -25.47
C LYS A 41 -20.02 -2.49 -24.08
N ASP A 42 -21.16 -2.15 -23.50
CA ASP A 42 -21.22 -1.67 -22.12
C ASP A 42 -21.37 -2.86 -21.17
N PHE A 43 -20.52 -2.88 -20.14
CA PHE A 43 -20.59 -3.85 -19.06
C PHE A 43 -20.77 -3.08 -17.74
N PRO A 44 -21.82 -3.37 -16.94
CA PRO A 44 -22.02 -2.68 -15.68
C PRO A 44 -20.92 -3.05 -14.67
N SER A 45 -20.51 -2.09 -13.84
CA SER A 45 -19.62 -2.37 -12.72
C SER A 45 -20.38 -3.07 -11.59
N GLU A 46 -19.76 -4.10 -10.99
CA GLU A 46 -20.36 -4.83 -9.87
C GLU A 46 -20.44 -3.98 -8.60
N GLN A 47 -19.43 -3.12 -8.38
CA GLN A 47 -19.33 -2.26 -7.20
C GLN A 47 -18.97 -0.84 -7.61
N ILE A 48 -19.42 0.14 -6.82
CA ILE A 48 -19.12 1.56 -7.02
C ILE A 48 -18.35 2.11 -5.81
N ILE A 49 -17.33 2.91 -6.08
CA ILE A 49 -16.57 3.60 -5.02
C ILE A 49 -17.37 4.84 -4.62
N VAL A 50 -17.74 4.92 -3.34
CA VAL A 50 -18.52 6.04 -2.79
C VAL A 50 -17.73 6.70 -1.67
N THR A 51 -17.69 8.03 -1.66
CA THR A 51 -17.11 8.81 -0.56
C THR A 51 -18.14 9.05 0.54
N GLU A 52 -17.69 9.01 1.79
CA GLU A 52 -18.55 9.40 2.91
C GLU A 52 -18.92 10.88 2.80
N LYS A 53 -20.21 11.19 2.96
CA LYS A 53 -20.73 12.57 2.89
C LYS A 53 -20.59 13.34 4.20
N THR A 54 -20.25 12.66 5.29
CA THR A 54 -20.18 13.25 6.62
C THR A 54 -18.94 14.13 6.74
N SER A 55 -19.13 15.32 7.32
CA SER A 55 -17.99 16.17 7.66
C SER A 55 -17.07 15.43 8.64
N ILE A 56 -15.77 15.46 8.37
CA ILE A 56 -14.76 14.81 9.21
C ILE A 56 -14.84 15.25 10.67
N LEU A 57 -15.20 16.51 10.92
CA LEU A 57 -15.36 17.05 12.28
C LEU A 57 -16.58 16.43 12.98
N LEU A 58 -17.71 16.33 12.29
CA LEU A 58 -18.93 15.72 12.84
C LEU A 58 -18.72 14.24 13.13
N LYS A 59 -18.08 13.52 12.19
CA LYS A 59 -17.69 12.12 12.37
C LYS A 59 -16.82 11.97 13.63
N TYR A 60 -15.84 12.85 13.81
CA TYR A 60 -14.95 12.84 14.96
C TYR A 60 -15.72 13.05 16.28
N ILE A 61 -16.55 14.10 16.36
CA ILE A 61 -17.31 14.42 17.57
C ILE A 61 -18.25 13.26 17.94
N GLN A 62 -19.01 12.73 16.97
CA GLN A 62 -19.92 11.62 17.19
C GLN A 62 -19.18 10.37 17.68
N GLN A 63 -18.06 10.00 17.04
CA GLN A 63 -17.25 8.87 17.49
C GLN A 63 -16.74 9.04 18.92
N HIS A 64 -16.31 10.24 19.30
CA HIS A 64 -15.87 10.51 20.67
C HIS A 64 -17.01 10.45 21.68
N TRP A 65 -18.18 10.97 21.32
CA TRP A 65 -19.37 10.89 22.15
C TRP A 65 -19.83 9.44 22.34
N ASP A 66 -19.97 8.67 21.26
CA ASP A 66 -20.41 7.27 21.29
C ASP A 66 -19.44 6.41 22.10
N LYS A 67 -18.11 6.63 21.94
CA LYS A 67 -17.10 5.99 22.79
C LYS A 67 -17.35 6.30 24.26
N LYS A 68 -17.52 7.57 24.63
CA LYS A 68 -17.75 8.01 26.01
C LYS A 68 -19.03 7.38 26.59
N VAL A 69 -20.13 7.43 25.85
CA VAL A 69 -21.42 6.86 26.27
C VAL A 69 -21.29 5.34 26.45
N ASN A 70 -20.67 4.64 25.50
CA ASN A 70 -20.49 3.19 25.58
C ASN A 70 -19.55 2.79 26.72
N THR A 71 -18.51 3.57 27.02
CA THR A 71 -17.65 3.34 28.21
C THR A 71 -18.34 3.69 29.52
N CYS A 72 -19.17 4.73 29.55
CA CYS A 72 -19.95 5.16 30.71
C CYS A 72 -21.05 4.15 31.06
N VAL A 73 -21.73 3.61 30.05
CA VAL A 73 -22.87 2.70 30.21
C VAL A 73 -22.42 1.25 30.44
N LYS A 74 -21.21 0.84 29.99
CA LYS A 74 -20.72 -0.55 30.15
C LYS A 74 -19.64 -0.77 31.21
N LYS A 75 -19.13 0.26 31.90
CA LYS A 75 -18.09 0.07 32.92
C LYS A 75 -18.39 0.80 34.22
N ARG A 76 -19.30 0.22 35.00
CA ARG A 76 -19.17 0.24 36.46
C ARG A 76 -18.71 -1.11 37.06
N ASP A 77 -18.34 -2.12 36.24
CA ASP A 77 -17.90 -3.44 36.77
C ASP A 77 -16.82 -4.19 35.96
N SER A 78 -15.81 -3.53 35.39
CA SER A 78 -14.60 -4.27 34.97
C SER A 78 -13.32 -3.45 35.12
N ASN A 79 -12.66 -3.71 36.24
CA ASN A 79 -11.39 -3.19 36.71
C ASN A 79 -10.22 -3.47 35.74
N THR A 80 -9.18 -2.63 35.88
CA THR A 80 -7.74 -2.87 35.60
C THR A 80 -7.19 -2.76 34.16
N GLN A 81 -6.38 -1.68 33.97
CA GLN A 81 -5.08 -1.59 33.28
C GLN A 81 -5.03 -1.97 31.78
N SER A 82 -4.52 -1.20 30.83
CA SER A 82 -3.46 -0.20 30.79
C SER A 82 -3.47 0.40 29.37
N ASP A 83 -3.59 1.72 29.21
CA ASP A 83 -3.36 2.39 27.92
C ASP A 83 -2.72 3.75 28.17
N GLU A 84 -1.41 3.75 28.41
CA GLU A 84 -0.58 4.95 28.30
C GLU A 84 -0.17 5.12 26.82
N PRO A 85 -0.48 6.26 26.17
CA PRO A 85 -0.09 6.49 24.79
C PRO A 85 1.43 6.73 24.74
N VAL A 86 2.19 5.75 24.28
CA VAL A 86 3.65 5.86 24.11
C VAL A 86 3.97 7.04 23.19
N ARG A 87 4.33 8.17 23.80
CA ARG A 87 4.82 9.38 23.14
C ARG A 87 6.16 9.05 22.46
N LYS A 88 6.32 9.52 21.22
CA LYS A 88 7.54 9.47 20.41
C LYS A 88 8.79 9.78 21.27
N ARG A 89 9.76 8.86 21.31
CA ARG A 89 11.11 9.14 21.85
C ARG A 89 12.03 9.62 20.73
N ALA A 90 12.82 10.65 21.05
CA ALA A 90 13.76 11.31 20.15
C ALA A 90 14.94 10.39 19.75
N ARG A 91 15.44 10.58 18.53
CA ARG A 91 16.61 9.89 17.96
C ARG A 91 17.86 10.32 18.74
N THR A 92 18.58 9.37 19.32
CA THR A 92 19.87 9.60 19.97
C THR A 92 20.95 8.86 19.19
N ASP A 93 21.93 9.62 18.69
CA ASP A 93 23.12 9.13 18.03
C ASP A 93 24.06 8.53 19.10
N TYR A 94 24.40 7.24 18.97
CA TYR A 94 25.42 6.62 19.80
C TYR A 94 26.78 6.76 19.12
N ASN A 95 27.54 7.76 19.58
CA ASN A 95 28.99 7.83 19.48
C ASN A 95 29.61 6.69 20.31
N ARG A 96 30.47 5.86 19.71
CA ARG A 96 31.10 4.70 20.33
C ARG A 96 32.62 4.92 20.36
N GLU A 97 33.10 5.45 21.47
CA GLU A 97 34.53 5.43 21.85
C GLU A 97 34.72 4.49 23.04
N GLY A 98 35.78 3.68 23.00
CA GLY A 98 36.54 3.25 24.17
C GLY A 98 36.11 1.96 24.88
N LEU A 99 36.69 0.83 24.46
CA LEU A 99 37.49 -0.09 25.30
C LEU A 99 38.30 -1.03 24.40
#